data_AF-A0A380P3N6-F1
#
_entry.id   AF-A0A380P3N6-F1
#
_cell.length_a   1.000
_cell.length_b   1.000
_cell.length_c   1.000
_cell.angle_alpha   90.00
_cell.angle_beta   90.00
_cell.angle_gamma   90.00
#
_symmetry.space_group_name_H-M   'P 1'
#
loop_
_entity.id
_entity.type
_entity.pdbx_description
1 polymer ?
#
loop_
_entity_poly.entity_id
_entity_poly.type
_entity_poly.pdbx_seq_one_letter_code
_entity_poly.pdbx_strand_id
1 'polypeptide(L)'
;MYSYGLYLFFDFAGYSLFAIAISKFMGIDTPINFNKPFMAKNLKEFWNRWHMTLSFWFRDYVFMRLVLVLTRNKVFKNRNVTSGFAYMVDMLLMGFWHGVTWWYILYGFLHALVLIINDWWLRQKKQKNRDRKKSWFGTITK
;
A
#
# COMPACT_ATOMS: atom_id res chain seq x y z
N MET A 1 -4.16 0.06 -23.11
CA MET A 1 -3.78 -0.09 -21.68
C MET A 1 -2.78 0.98 -21.23
N TYR A 2 -1.56 1.03 -21.79
CA TYR A 2 -0.53 1.99 -21.35
C TYR A 2 -0.93 3.46 -21.51
N SER A 3 -1.53 3.84 -22.65
CA SER A 3 -1.95 5.22 -22.91
C SER A 3 -2.94 5.74 -21.88
N TYR A 4 -3.93 4.91 -21.51
CA TYR A 4 -4.92 5.27 -20.49
C TYR A 4 -4.28 5.42 -19.10
N GLY A 5 -3.34 4.53 -18.74
CA GLY A 5 -2.63 4.63 -17.46
C GLY A 5 -1.79 5.91 -17.33
N LEU A 6 -1.13 6.33 -18.42
CA LEU A 6 -0.40 7.59 -18.46
C LEU A 6 -1.34 8.80 -18.44
N TYR A 7 -2.42 8.77 -19.23
CA TYR A 7 -3.45 9.80 -19.19
C TYR A 7 -4.00 10.01 -17.78
N LEU A 8 -4.43 8.92 -17.11
CA LEU A 8 -4.93 8.96 -15.74
C LEU A 8 -3.90 9.56 -14.77
N PHE A 9 -2.63 9.17 -14.90
CA PHE A 9 -1.57 9.71 -14.05
C PHE A 9 -1.35 11.20 -14.28
N PHE A 10 -1.19 11.64 -15.53
CA PHE A 10 -0.88 13.04 -15.83
C PHE A 10 -2.04 13.98 -15.51
N ASP A 11 -3.27 13.58 -15.83
CA ASP A 11 -4.47 14.35 -15.51
C ASP A 11 -4.59 14.53 -13.99
N PHE A 12 -4.50 13.44 -13.24
CA PHE A 12 -4.73 13.48 -11.80
C PHE A 12 -3.56 14.07 -10.99
N ALA A 13 -2.32 13.84 -11.44
CA ALA A 13 -1.15 14.50 -10.88
C ALA A 13 -1.15 16.00 -11.17
N GLY A 14 -1.53 16.41 -12.39
CA GLY A 14 -1.70 17.81 -12.77
C GLY A 14 -2.74 18.51 -11.90
N TYR A 15 -3.93 17.92 -11.76
CA TYR A 15 -4.97 18.40 -10.85
C TYR A 15 -4.47 18.55 -9.41
N SER A 16 -3.79 17.53 -8.89
CA SER A 16 -3.25 17.56 -7.53
C SER A 16 -2.23 18.68 -7.32
N LEU A 17 -1.39 18.98 -8.33
CA LEU A 17 -0.44 20.09 -8.27
C LEU A 17 -1.13 21.45 -8.26
N PHE A 18 -2.20 21.63 -9.04
CA PHE A 18 -3.01 22.86 -8.96
C PHE A 18 -3.63 23.04 -7.58
N ALA A 19 -4.17 21.97 -6.99
CA ALA A 19 -4.72 22.01 -5.63
C ALA A 19 -3.65 22.44 -4.60
N ILE A 20 -2.42 21.90 -4.70
CA ILE A 20 -1.31 22.28 -3.82
C ILE A 20 -0.89 23.74 -4.05
N ALA A 21 -0.84 24.20 -5.31
CA ALA A 21 -0.48 25.57 -5.62
C ALA A 21 -1.50 26.57 -5.03
N ILE A 22 -2.80 26.30 -5.21
CA ILE A 22 -3.88 27.12 -4.64
C ILE A 22 -3.82 27.09 -3.11
N SER A 23 -3.63 25.92 -2.50
CA SER A 23 -3.48 25.80 -1.05
C SER A 23 -2.32 26.62 -0.51
N LYS A 24 -1.18 26.62 -1.21
CA LYS A 24 -0.03 27.47 -0.86
C LYS A 24 -0.34 28.95 -0.94
N PHE A 25 -1.11 29.40 -1.95
CA PHE A 25 -1.57 30.79 -2.01
C PHE A 25 -2.50 31.16 -0.85
N MET A 26 -3.27 30.19 -0.33
CA MET A 26 -4.11 30.36 0.86
C MET A 26 -3.32 30.26 2.18
N GLY A 27 -2.00 30.04 2.14
CA GLY A 27 -1.15 29.91 3.33
C GLY A 27 -1.24 28.55 4.03
N ILE A 28 -1.81 27.53 3.39
CA ILE A 28 -1.96 26.17 3.95
C ILE A 28 -1.08 25.20 3.16
N ASP A 29 -0.22 24.45 3.85
CA ASP A 29 0.59 23.40 3.23
C ASP A 29 -0.17 22.07 3.15
N THR A 30 -0.76 21.78 2.00
CA THR A 30 -1.40 20.49 1.73
C THR A 30 -0.39 19.40 1.36
N PRO A 31 -0.63 18.14 1.77
CA PRO A 31 0.25 17.02 1.44
C PRO A 31 0.27 16.71 -0.06
N ILE A 32 1.43 16.27 -0.54
CA ILE A 32 1.64 15.87 -1.94
C ILE A 32 0.91 14.55 -2.21
N ASN A 33 0.35 14.40 -3.41
CA ASN A 33 -0.44 13.22 -3.77
C ASN A 33 0.34 12.18 -4.60
N PHE A 34 1.32 12.58 -5.39
CA PHE A 34 2.11 11.68 -6.24
C PHE A 34 3.61 11.89 -6.07
N ASN A 35 4.38 10.79 -6.01
CA ASN A 35 5.84 10.83 -5.93
C ASN A 35 6.48 9.73 -6.78
N LYS A 36 6.67 10.00 -8.08
CA LYS A 36 7.31 9.08 -9.05
C LYS A 36 6.83 7.61 -8.89
N PRO A 37 5.52 7.34 -9.03
CA PRO A 37 4.93 6.03 -8.72
C PRO A 37 5.44 4.91 -9.61
N PHE A 38 5.72 5.18 -10.88
CA PHE A 38 6.21 4.17 -11.83
C PHE A 38 7.65 3.71 -11.58
N MET A 39 8.39 4.40 -10.69
CA MET A 39 9.74 4.00 -10.28
C MET A 39 9.74 3.06 -9.06
N ALA A 40 8.56 2.68 -8.57
CA ALA A 40 8.43 1.75 -7.44
C ALA A 40 8.95 0.35 -7.78
N LYS A 41 9.73 -0.24 -6.88
CA LYS A 41 10.30 -1.60 -7.07
C LYS A 41 9.36 -2.71 -6.59
N ASN A 42 8.31 -2.36 -5.87
CA ASN A 42 7.33 -3.27 -5.31
C ASN A 42 5.98 -2.57 -5.11
N LEU A 43 4.91 -3.35 -4.97
CA LEU A 43 3.55 -2.79 -4.87
C LEU A 43 3.33 -1.97 -3.59
N LYS A 44 3.98 -2.32 -2.48
CA LYS A 44 3.92 -1.50 -1.25
C LYS A 44 4.52 -0.11 -1.46
N GLU A 45 5.64 -0.04 -2.17
CA GLU A 45 6.29 1.22 -2.54
C GLU A 45 5.45 2.00 -3.54
N PHE A 46 4.74 1.33 -4.45
CA PHE A 46 3.80 1.97 -5.37
C PHE A 46 2.69 2.70 -4.60
N TRP A 47 2.04 2.06 -3.63
CA TRP A 47 1.00 2.68 -2.81
C TRP A 47 1.52 3.78 -1.86
N ASN A 48 2.82 3.81 -1.57
CA ASN A 48 3.45 4.92 -0.86
C ASN A 48 3.80 6.11 -1.78
N ARG A 49 3.51 6.00 -3.08
CA ARG A 49 3.88 6.98 -4.11
C ARG A 49 2.73 7.40 -5.01
N TRP A 50 1.66 6.59 -5.06
CA TRP A 50 0.45 6.82 -5.84
C TRP A 50 -0.68 7.27 -4.90
N HIS A 51 -1.35 8.37 -5.24
CA HIS A 51 -2.50 8.91 -4.51
C HIS A 51 -2.32 8.89 -2.98
N MET A 52 -1.17 9.39 -2.53
CA MET A 52 -0.62 9.20 -1.18
C MET A 52 -1.56 9.70 -0.08
N THR A 53 -2.32 10.77 -0.33
CA THR A 53 -3.23 11.31 0.69
C THR A 53 -4.35 10.32 1.02
N LEU A 54 -4.97 9.73 0.00
CA LEU A 54 -5.98 8.68 0.16
C LEU A 54 -5.35 7.39 0.70
N SER A 55 -4.22 6.96 0.12
CA SER A 55 -3.56 5.72 0.54
C SER A 55 -3.12 5.76 2.00
N PHE A 56 -2.61 6.89 2.49
CA PHE A 56 -2.28 7.06 3.90
C PHE A 56 -3.52 7.19 4.79
N TRP A 57 -4.58 7.85 4.31
CA TRP A 57 -5.85 7.89 5.03
C TRP A 57 -6.42 6.47 5.25
N PHE A 58 -6.51 5.65 4.20
CA PHE A 58 -6.95 4.25 4.31
C PHE A 58 -6.02 3.44 5.21
N ARG A 59 -4.70 3.59 5.05
CA ARG A 59 -3.71 2.92 5.90
C ARG A 59 -3.95 3.20 7.39
N ASP A 60 -4.11 4.46 7.76
CA ASP A 60 -4.10 4.87 9.17
C ASP A 60 -5.49 4.72 9.83
N TYR A 61 -6.57 4.96 9.07
CA TYR A 61 -7.93 4.93 9.60
C TYR A 61 -8.66 3.60 9.39
N VAL A 62 -8.34 2.86 8.32
CA VAL A 62 -8.99 1.57 8.02
C VAL A 62 -8.06 0.43 8.38
N PHE A 63 -6.93 0.29 7.67
CA PHE A 63 -6.03 -0.84 7.85
C PHE A 63 -5.48 -0.95 9.29
N MET A 64 -4.87 0.10 9.83
CA MET A 64 -4.26 0.06 11.17
C MET A 64 -5.29 -0.15 12.27
N ARG A 65 -6.48 0.48 12.16
CA ARG A 65 -7.58 0.26 13.09
C ARG A 65 -8.08 -1.18 13.05
N LEU A 66 -8.25 -1.75 11.87
CA LEU A 66 -8.69 -3.14 11.70
C LEU A 66 -7.66 -4.13 12.28
N VAL A 67 -6.37 -3.93 11.97
CA VAL A 67 -5.29 -4.77 12.53
C VAL A 67 -5.29 -4.71 14.05
N LEU A 68 -5.47 -3.53 14.64
CA LEU A 68 -5.50 -3.35 16.09
C LEU A 68 -6.68 -4.10 16.72
N VAL A 69 -7.88 -3.97 16.16
CA VAL A 69 -9.09 -4.66 16.66
C VAL A 69 -8.94 -6.17 16.54
N LEU A 70 -8.49 -6.68 15.39
CA LEU A 70 -8.32 -8.12 15.18
C LEU A 70 -7.25 -8.73 16.09
N THR A 71 -6.16 -8.00 16.31
CA THR A 71 -5.08 -8.43 17.20
C THR A 71 -5.53 -8.40 18.66
N ARG A 72 -6.25 -7.36 19.09
CA ARG A 72 -6.80 -7.23 20.44
C ARG A 72 -7.77 -8.37 20.76
N ASN A 73 -8.65 -8.69 19.82
CA ASN A 73 -9.66 -9.74 19.99
C ASN A 73 -9.09 -11.14 19.69
N LYS A 74 -7.80 -11.26 19.36
CA LYS A 74 -7.09 -12.50 19.04
C LYS A 74 -7.85 -13.38 18.02
N VAL A 75 -8.54 -12.74 17.07
CA VAL A 75 -9.40 -13.43 16.08
C VAL A 75 -8.61 -14.45 15.28
N PHE A 76 -7.35 -14.12 14.95
CA PHE A 76 -6.43 -15.04 14.29
C PHE A 76 -5.21 -15.32 15.17
N LYS A 77 -4.80 -16.60 15.24
CA LYS A 77 -3.57 -17.01 15.94
C LYS A 77 -2.29 -16.51 15.25
N ASN A 78 -2.33 -16.35 13.92
CA ASN A 78 -1.17 -15.95 13.13
C ASN A 78 -1.25 -14.47 12.72
N ARG A 79 -0.23 -13.69 13.10
CA ARG A 79 -0.09 -12.27 12.73
C ARG A 79 -0.11 -12.05 11.20
N ASN A 80 0.40 -13.00 10.43
CA ASN A 80 0.45 -12.91 8.97
C ASN A 80 -0.97 -12.99 8.38
N VAL A 81 -1.80 -13.89 8.90
CA VAL A 81 -3.21 -14.04 8.49
C VAL A 81 -3.99 -12.78 8.84
N THR A 82 -3.75 -12.21 10.02
CA THR A 82 -4.36 -10.93 10.44
C THR A 82 -4.02 -9.80 9.46
N SER A 83 -2.75 -9.68 9.08
CA SER A 83 -2.29 -8.64 8.14
C SER A 83 -2.86 -8.86 6.74
N GLY A 84 -2.91 -10.12 6.28
CA GLY A 84 -3.46 -10.46 4.97
C GLY A 84 -4.96 -10.19 4.86
N PHE A 85 -5.73 -10.55 5.90
CA PHE A 85 -7.14 -10.22 5.99
C PHE A 85 -7.35 -8.70 6.01
N ALA A 86 -6.53 -7.96 6.75
CA ALA A 86 -6.61 -6.51 6.78
C ALA A 86 -6.33 -5.86 5.42
N TYR A 87 -5.34 -6.35 4.67
CA TYR A 87 -5.10 -5.90 3.29
C TYR A 87 -6.30 -6.16 2.38
N MET A 88 -6.96 -7.31 2.54
CA MET A 88 -8.15 -7.65 1.76
C MET A 88 -9.29 -6.68 2.02
N VAL A 89 -9.62 -6.44 3.29
CA VAL A 89 -10.70 -5.52 3.66
C VAL A 89 -10.38 -4.08 3.23
N ASP A 90 -9.17 -3.60 3.49
CA ASP A 90 -8.74 -2.24 3.17
C ASP A 90 -8.84 -1.92 1.67
N MET A 91 -8.30 -2.80 0.82
CA MET A 91 -8.29 -2.59 -0.63
C MET A 91 -9.66 -2.83 -1.27
N LEU A 92 -10.49 -3.73 -0.73
CA LEU A 92 -11.88 -3.87 -1.17
C LEU A 92 -12.70 -2.63 -0.85
N LEU A 93 -12.57 -2.08 0.37
CA LEU A 93 -13.21 -0.81 0.74
C LEU A 93 -12.74 0.34 -0.15
N MET A 94 -11.45 0.37 -0.50
CA MET A 94 -10.93 1.32 -1.48
C MET A 94 -11.55 1.12 -2.86
N GLY A 95 -11.79 -0.13 -3.29
CA GLY A 95 -12.54 -0.43 -4.52
C GLY A 95 -13.97 0.11 -4.47
N PHE A 96 -14.71 -0.16 -3.39
CA PHE A 96 -16.05 0.36 -3.18
C PHE A 96 -16.10 1.90 -3.12
N TRP A 97 -15.06 2.54 -2.58
CA TRP A 97 -14.95 4.00 -2.56
C TRP A 97 -14.87 4.61 -3.97
N HIS A 98 -14.33 3.89 -4.95
CA HIS A 98 -14.34 4.33 -6.35
C HIS A 98 -15.69 4.07 -7.05
N GLY A 99 -16.43 3.05 -6.63
CA GLY A 99 -17.79 2.77 -7.12
C GLY A 99 -18.26 1.34 -6.88
N VAL A 100 -19.57 1.12 -6.99
CA VAL A 100 -20.24 -0.19 -6.73
C VAL A 100 -20.32 -1.07 -7.99
N THR A 101 -19.47 -0.83 -8.97
CA THR A 101 -19.42 -1.62 -10.19
C THR A 101 -18.40 -2.75 -10.07
N TRP A 102 -18.63 -3.85 -10.78
CA TRP A 102 -17.82 -5.07 -10.63
C TRP A 102 -16.33 -4.84 -10.96
N TRP A 103 -16.00 -3.92 -11.88
CA TRP A 103 -14.61 -3.62 -12.24
C TRP A 103 -13.84 -2.92 -11.11
N TYR A 104 -14.48 -2.05 -10.32
CA TYR A 104 -13.81 -1.41 -9.17
C TYR A 104 -13.61 -2.40 -8.01
N ILE A 105 -14.57 -3.29 -7.79
CA ILE A 105 -14.45 -4.36 -6.80
C ILE A 105 -13.33 -5.32 -7.21
N LEU A 106 -13.28 -5.72 -8.49
CA LEU A 106 -12.22 -6.57 -9.02
C LEU A 106 -10.85 -5.88 -8.90
N TYR A 107 -10.77 -4.59 -9.20
CA TYR A 107 -9.56 -3.79 -9.00
C TYR A 107 -9.07 -3.87 -7.54
N GLY A 108 -9.94 -3.60 -6.57
CA GLY A 108 -9.60 -3.67 -5.14
C GLY A 108 -9.15 -5.08 -4.72
N PHE A 109 -9.84 -6.11 -5.19
CA PHE A 109 -9.51 -7.50 -4.91
C PHE A 109 -8.14 -7.90 -5.48
N LEU A 110 -7.84 -7.54 -6.73
CA LEU A 110 -6.55 -7.83 -7.35
C LEU A 110 -5.40 -7.13 -6.61
N HIS A 111 -5.57 -5.86 -6.24
CA HIS A 111 -4.57 -5.13 -5.46
C HIS A 111 -4.34 -5.72 -4.07
N ALA A 112 -5.40 -6.20 -3.40
CA ALA A 112 -5.28 -6.93 -2.15
C ALA A 112 -4.41 -8.18 -2.30
N LEU A 113 -4.73 -9.04 -3.28
CA LEU A 113 -4.00 -10.28 -3.50
C LEU A 113 -2.52 -10.02 -3.78
N VAL A 114 -2.21 -9.07 -4.64
CA VAL A 114 -0.81 -8.74 -4.98
C VAL A 114 -0.08 -8.17 -3.75
N LEU A 115 -0.74 -7.39 -2.90
CA LEU A 115 -0.13 -6.91 -1.64
C LEU A 115 0.17 -8.05 -0.66
N ILE A 116 -0.73 -9.02 -0.53
CA ILE A 116 -0.53 -10.20 0.32
C ILE A 116 0.64 -11.03 -0.20
N ILE A 117 0.70 -11.30 -1.51
CA ILE A 117 1.80 -12.02 -2.15
C ILE A 117 3.11 -11.25 -1.97
N ASN A 118 3.11 -9.93 -2.16
CA ASN A 118 4.28 -9.09 -1.98
C ASN A 118 4.79 -9.11 -0.53
N ASP A 119 3.89 -9.03 0.45
CA ASP A 119 4.23 -9.12 1.86
C ASP A 119 4.83 -10.49 2.21
N TRP A 120 4.22 -11.57 1.72
CA TRP A 120 4.75 -12.92 1.88
C TRP A 120 6.15 -13.08 1.28
N TRP A 121 6.34 -12.62 0.04
CA TRP A 121 7.64 -12.66 -0.65
C TRP A 121 8.73 -11.87 0.12
N LEU A 122 8.41 -10.67 0.58
CA LEU A 122 9.33 -9.85 1.36
C LEU A 122 9.74 -10.52 2.69
N ARG A 123 8.80 -11.21 3.35
CA ARG A 123 9.10 -11.98 4.57
C ARG A 123 10.04 -13.14 4.29
N GLN A 124 9.80 -13.91 3.23
CA GLN A 124 10.68 -15.02 2.84
C GLN A 124 12.09 -14.53 2.50
N LYS A 125 12.21 -13.42 1.74
CA LYS A 125 13.50 -12.80 1.45
C LYS A 125 14.23 -12.34 2.71
N LYS A 126 13.52 -11.77 3.69
CA LYS A 126 14.07 -11.34 4.97
C LYS A 126 14.55 -12.53 5.80
N GLN A 127 13.81 -13.63 5.82
CA GLN A 127 14.18 -14.85 6.53
C GLN A 127 15.46 -15.46 5.93
N LYS A 128 15.51 -15.66 4.61
CA LYS A 128 16.71 -16.16 3.91
C LYS A 128 17.95 -15.31 4.17
N ASN A 129 17.80 -13.98 4.18
CA ASN A 129 18.91 -13.07 4.48
C ASN A 129 19.39 -13.19 5.93
N ARG A 130 18.49 -13.41 6.89
CA ARG A 130 18.84 -13.65 8.30
C ARG A 130 19.60 -14.97 8.46
N ASP A 131 19.14 -16.02 7.79
CA ASP A 131 19.76 -17.34 7.86
C ASP A 131 21.16 -17.33 7.23
N ARG A 132 21.33 -16.65 6.09
CA ARG A 132 22.64 -16.40 5.47
C ARG A 132 23.59 -15.65 6.40
N LYS A 133 23.10 -14.60 7.08
CA LYS A 133 23.91 -13.81 8.01
C LYS A 133 24.35 -14.67 9.20
N LYS A 134 23.45 -15.44 9.80
CA LYS A 134 23.78 -16.37 10.90
C LYS A 134 24.83 -17.40 10.50
N SER A 135 24.72 -17.99 9.30
CA SER A 135 25.72 -18.91 8.76
C SER A 135 27.10 -18.26 8.64
N TRP A 136 27.17 -17.06 8.06
CA TRP A 136 28.43 -16.32 7.89
C TRP A 136 29.12 -16.00 9.22
N PHE A 137 28.37 -15.52 10.24
CA PHE A 137 28.95 -15.26 11.56
C PHE A 137 29.34 -16.55 12.29
N GLY A 138 28.56 -17.64 12.14
CA GLY A 138 28.89 -18.94 12.74
C GLY A 138 30.15 -19.59 12.16
N THR A 139 30.53 -19.24 10.92
CA THR A 139 31.80 -19.67 10.30
C THR A 139 33.00 -18.84 10.79
N ILE A 140 32.82 -17.56 11.14
CA ILE A 140 33.91 -16.68 11.60
C ILE A 140 34.25 -16.89 13.09
N THR A 141 33.29 -17.37 13.89
CA THR A 141 33.49 -17.66 15.32
C THR A 141 34.01 -19.07 15.62
N LYS A 142 34.37 -19.84 14.59
CA LYS A 142 35.06 -21.13 14.70
C LYS A 142 36.48 -20.97 14.16
#